data_AF-A0A353D1R4-F1
#
_entry.id   AF-A0A353D1R4-F1
#
_cell.length_a   1.000
_cell.length_b   1.000
_cell.length_c   1.000
_cell.angle_alpha   90.00
_cell.angle_beta   90.00
_cell.angle_gamma   90.00
#
_symmetry.space_group_name_H-M   'P 1'
#
loop_
_entity.id
_entity.type
_entity.pdbx_description
1 polymer ?
#
loop_
_entity_poly.entity_id
_entity_poly.type
_entity_poly.pdbx_seq_one_letter_code
_entity_poly.pdbx_strand_id
1 'polypeptide(L)'
;YIAWAIPSVGFIGTVRGIGDALGQAHRAVEGDITGVTENLGVAFNSTFVALVISIILMFFIHQLQLLQERLVLDSERYVDHWLVRKLRP
;
A
#
# COMPACT_ATOMS: atom_id res chain seq x y z
N TYR A 1 -3.22 -6.36 -7.00
CA TYR A 1 -1.83 -6.85 -6.77
C TYR A 1 -0.83 -5.74 -6.48
N ILE A 2 -0.69 -4.70 -7.32
CA ILE A 2 0.33 -3.64 -7.11
C ILE A 2 0.15 -2.84 -5.80
N ALA A 3 -1.08 -2.60 -5.36
CA ALA A 3 -1.35 -1.82 -4.14
C ALA A 3 -0.79 -2.43 -2.84
N TRP A 4 -0.60 -3.74 -2.78
CA TRP A 4 -0.02 -4.41 -1.60
C TRP A 4 1.49 -4.14 -1.46
N ALA A 5 2.16 -3.71 -2.54
CA ALA A 5 3.59 -3.38 -2.50
C ALA A 5 3.88 -1.99 -1.92
N ILE A 6 2.89 -1.10 -1.82
CA ILE A 6 3.09 0.30 -1.41
C ILE A 6 3.63 0.41 0.04
N PRO A 7 3.07 -0.31 1.04
CA PRO A 7 3.64 -0.33 2.38
C PRO A 7 5.07 -0.90 2.41
N SER A 8 5.35 -1.92 1.60
CA SER A 8 6.70 -2.51 1.50
C SER A 8 7.71 -1.52 0.94
N VAL A 9 7.33 -0.68 -0.03
CA VAL A 9 8.18 0.39 -0.56
C VAL A 9 8.49 1.45 0.50
N GLY A 10 7.48 1.84 1.29
CA GLY A 10 7.68 2.73 2.46
C GLY A 10 8.67 2.15 3.45
N PHE A 11 8.49 0.87 3.81
CA PHE A 11 9.38 0.15 4.71
C PHE A 11 10.82 0.08 4.21
N ILE A 12 11.04 -0.15 2.91
CA ILE A 12 12.38 -0.12 2.30
C ILE A 12 13.02 1.28 2.47
N GLY A 13 12.25 2.34 2.27
CA GLY A 13 12.72 3.72 2.49
C GLY A 13 13.16 3.96 3.94
N THR A 14 12.39 3.45 4.91
CA THR A 14 12.74 3.54 6.33
C THR A 14 13.98 2.71 6.68
N VAL A 15 14.08 1.46 6.20
CA VAL A 15 15.26 0.61 6.44
C VAL A 15 16.52 1.26 5.90
N ARG A 16 16.44 1.85 4.69
CA ARG A 16 17.54 2.62 4.12
C ARG A 16 17.91 3.83 4.98
N GLY A 17 16.95 4.69 5.29
CA GLY A 17 17.23 5.93 6.03
C GLY A 17 17.73 5.68 7.46
N ILE A 18 17.27 4.60 8.10
CA ILE A 18 17.84 4.15 9.38
C ILE A 18 19.27 3.63 9.19
N GLY A 19 19.53 2.85 8.14
CA GLY A 19 20.89 2.39 7.82
C GLY A 19 21.87 3.56 7.63
N ASP A 20 21.45 4.57 6.85
CA ASP A 20 22.22 5.79 6.61
C ASP A 20 22.44 6.58 7.91
N ALA A 21 21.42 6.67 8.79
CA ALA A 21 21.55 7.31 10.10
C ALA A 21 22.52 6.56 11.03
N LEU A 22 22.43 5.24 11.10
CA LEU A 22 23.32 4.41 11.93
C LEU A 22 24.78 4.46 11.44
N GLY A 23 25.01 4.61 10.13
CA GLY A 23 26.34 4.87 9.58
C GLY A 23 26.99 6.16 10.09
N GLN A 24 26.18 7.11 10.60
CA GLN A 24 26.65 8.37 11.18
C GLN A 24 26.62 8.36 12.72
N ALA A 25 26.26 7.24 13.34
CA ALA A 25 26.11 7.15 14.80
C ALA A 25 27.41 7.49 15.56
N HIS A 26 28.58 7.23 14.98
CA HIS A 26 29.86 7.60 15.59
C HIS A 26 29.99 9.12 15.80
N ARG A 27 29.59 9.93 14.81
CA ARG A 27 29.60 11.40 14.90
C ARG A 27 28.57 11.91 15.91
N ALA A 28 27.43 11.22 16.03
CA ALA A 28 26.44 11.53 17.06
C ALA A 28 26.97 11.31 18.48
N VAL A 29 27.80 10.27 18.70
CA VAL A 29 28.47 10.03 19.98
C VAL A 29 29.50 11.13 20.30
N GLU A 30 30.14 11.70 19.28
CA GLU A 30 31.06 12.84 19.41
C GLU A 30 30.34 14.18 19.62
N GLY A 31 29.00 14.21 19.54
CA GLY A 31 28.15 15.37 19.81
C GLY A 31 27.45 15.97 18.59
N ASP A 32 27.77 15.53 17.37
CA ASP A 32 27.09 15.97 16.14
C ASP A 32 25.97 15.00 15.75
N ILE A 33 24.76 15.28 16.23
CA ILE A 33 23.55 14.49 15.98
C ILE A 33 22.78 14.89 14.73
N THR A 34 23.23 15.94 14.02
CA THR A 34 22.48 16.58 12.93
C THR A 34 22.18 15.59 11.82
N GLY A 35 23.21 14.87 11.35
CA GLY A 35 23.08 13.90 10.27
C GLY A 35 22.25 12.67 10.63
N VAL A 36 22.25 12.25 11.91
CA VAL A 36 21.38 11.15 12.37
C VAL A 36 19.91 11.60 12.38
N THR A 37 19.64 12.80 12.87
CA THR A 37 18.28 13.33 12.99
C THR A 37 17.64 13.56 11.62
N GLU A 38 18.39 14.09 10.66
CA GLU A 38 17.92 14.33 9.30
C GLU A 38 17.55 13.03 8.58
N ASN A 39 18.45 12.02 8.62
CA ASN A 39 18.22 10.73 7.97
C ASN A 39 17.05 9.95 8.59
N LEU A 40 16.91 10.00 9.92
CA LEU A 40 15.74 9.43 10.59
C LEU A 40 14.46 10.17 10.20
N GLY A 41 14.50 11.50 10.06
CA GLY A 41 13.37 12.29 9.59
C GLY A 41 12.92 11.87 8.19
N VAL A 42 13.86 11.68 7.26
CA VAL A 42 13.57 11.19 5.91
C VAL A 42 12.98 9.78 5.96
N ALA A 43 13.55 8.89 6.79
CA ALA A 43 13.08 7.52 6.98
C ALA A 43 11.63 7.44 7.47
N PHE A 44 11.25 8.29 8.43
CA PHE A 44 9.87 8.35 8.92
C PHE A 44 8.93 8.96 7.88
N ASN A 45 9.33 10.05 7.24
CA ASN A 45 8.49 10.73 6.26
C ASN A 45 8.19 9.83 5.05
N SER A 46 9.16 9.04 4.58
CA SER A 46 8.93 8.11 3.47
C SER A 46 7.86 7.06 3.79
N THR A 47 7.86 6.51 5.00
CA THR A 47 6.82 5.56 5.43
C THR A 47 5.49 6.25 5.66
N PHE A 48 5.48 7.43 6.26
CA PHE A 48 4.25 8.19 6.45
C PHE A 48 3.54 8.45 5.12
N VAL A 49 4.27 8.97 4.13
CA VAL A 49 3.74 9.22 2.77
C VAL A 49 3.25 7.91 2.13
N ALA A 50 4.03 6.82 2.25
CA ALA A 50 3.61 5.53 1.71
C ALA A 50 2.32 5.00 2.34
N LEU A 51 2.15 5.14 3.66
CA LEU A 51 0.93 4.73 4.36
C LEU A 51 -0.28 5.56 3.93
N VAL A 52 -0.13 6.89 3.84
CA VAL A 52 -1.21 7.79 3.39
C VAL A 52 -1.67 7.40 1.98
N ILE A 53 -0.71 7.22 1.05
CA ILE A 53 -1.01 6.79 -0.31
C ILE A 53 -1.69 5.41 -0.32
N SER A 54 -1.19 4.47 0.49
CA SER A 54 -1.76 3.12 0.60
C SER A 54 -3.21 3.15 1.08
N ILE A 55 -3.55 3.98 2.07
CA ILE A 55 -4.92 4.11 2.59
C ILE A 55 -5.84 4.65 1.49
N ILE A 56 -5.44 5.72 0.81
CA ILE A 56 -6.23 6.34 -0.25
C ILE A 56 -6.46 5.34 -1.39
N LEU A 57 -5.42 4.63 -1.84
CA LEU A 57 -5.54 3.64 -2.91
C LEU A 57 -6.41 2.44 -2.51
N MET A 58 -6.24 1.92 -1.29
CA MET A 58 -7.03 0.79 -0.83
C MET A 58 -8.52 1.14 -0.71
N PHE A 59 -8.84 2.39 -0.34
CA PHE A 59 -10.21 2.90 -0.37
C PHE A 59 -10.80 2.82 -1.79
N PHE A 60 -10.10 3.32 -2.81
CA PHE A 60 -10.58 3.23 -4.20
C PHE A 60 -10.71 1.79 -4.70
N ILE A 61 -9.76 0.91 -4.36
CA ILE A 61 -9.83 -0.51 -4.71
C ILE A 61 -11.06 -1.16 -4.08
N HIS A 62 -11.35 -0.85 -2.82
CA HIS A 62 -12.53 -1.37 -2.15
C HIS A 62 -13.82 -0.93 -2.85
N GLN A 63 -13.93 0.34 -3.24
CA GLN A 63 -15.07 0.82 -4.01
C GLN A 63 -15.21 0.09 -5.36
N LEU A 64 -14.10 -0.19 -6.04
CA LEU A 64 -14.10 -0.95 -7.29
C LEU A 64 -14.50 -2.43 -7.08
N GLN A 65 -14.04 -3.05 -5.99
CA GLN A 65 -14.42 -4.41 -5.62
C GLN A 65 -15.93 -4.52 -5.40
N LEU A 66 -16.54 -3.58 -4.68
CA LEU A 66 -18.00 -3.55 -4.48
C LEU A 66 -18.78 -3.46 -5.81
N LEU A 67 -18.27 -2.69 -6.78
CA LEU A 67 -18.87 -2.62 -8.11
C LEU A 67 -18.69 -3.93 -8.89
N GLN A 68 -17.50 -4.55 -8.81
CA GLN A 68 -17.23 -5.85 -9.44
C GLN A 68 -18.12 -6.94 -8.86
N GLU A 69 -18.31 -7.00 -7.53
CA GLU A 69 -19.20 -7.97 -6.89
C GLU A 69 -20.64 -7.84 -7.39
N ARG A 70 -21.15 -6.61 -7.52
CA ARG A 70 -22.48 -6.38 -8.10
C ARG A 70 -22.58 -6.86 -9.55
N LEU A 71 -21.59 -6.52 -10.37
CA LEU A 71 -21.56 -6.93 -11.78
C LEU A 71 -21.48 -8.46 -11.94
N VAL A 72 -20.71 -9.14 -11.07
CA VAL A 72 -20.61 -10.60 -11.05
C VAL A 72 -21.96 -11.22 -10.68
N LEU A 73 -22.63 -10.71 -9.63
CA LEU A 73 -23.95 -11.19 -9.21
C LEU A 73 -25.03 -10.97 -10.29
N ASP A 74 -25.00 -9.83 -10.97
CA ASP A 74 -25.93 -9.56 -12.07
C ASP A 74 -25.67 -10.46 -13.27
N SER A 75 -24.40 -10.76 -13.57
CA SER A 75 -24.03 -11.70 -14.63
C SER A 75 -24.48 -13.12 -14.32
N GLU A 76 -24.30 -13.59 -13.07
CA GLU A 76 -24.80 -14.90 -12.63
C GLU A 76 -26.33 -14.99 -12.78
N ARG A 77 -27.06 -13.97 -12.30
CA ARG A 77 -28.52 -13.90 -12.46
C ARG A 77 -28.95 -13.90 -13.92
N TYR A 78 -28.25 -13.17 -14.77
CA TYR A 78 -28.55 -13.12 -16.19
C TYR A 78 -28.36 -14.51 -16.83
N VAL A 79 -27.24 -15.18 -16.57
CA VAL A 79 -26.96 -16.52 -17.10
C VAL A 79 -27.97 -17.53 -16.56
N ASP A 80 -28.28 -17.53 -15.26
CA ASP A 80 -29.26 -18.45 -14.69
C ASP A 80 -30.65 -18.25 -15.33
N HIS A 81 -31.10 -16.99 -15.42
CA HIS A 81 -32.45 -16.70 -15.87
C HIS A 81 -32.65 -16.88 -17.39
N TRP A 82 -31.61 -16.70 -18.19
CA TRP A 82 -31.69 -16.82 -19.66
C TRP A 82 -31.17 -18.14 -20.20
N LEU A 83 -30.05 -18.66 -19.68
CA LEU A 83 -29.42 -19.88 -20.20
C LEU A 83 -30.08 -21.15 -19.65
N VAL A 84 -30.35 -21.21 -18.34
CA VAL A 84 -30.95 -22.41 -17.72
C VAL A 84 -32.40 -22.59 -18.15
N ARG A 85 -33.15 -21.50 -18.30
CA ARG A 85 -34.53 -21.53 -18.81
C ARG A 85 -34.64 -21.90 -20.29
N LYS A 86 -33.59 -21.69 -21.08
CA LYS A 86 -33.56 -22.07 -22.51
C LYS A 86 -33.08 -23.51 -22.72
N LEU A 87 -32.32 -24.07 -21.78
CA LEU A 87 -31.77 -25.43 -21.81
C LEU A 87 -32.61 -26.46 -21.05
N ARG A 88 -33.56 -26.03 -20.20
CA ARG A 88 -34.53 -26.94 -19.59
C ARG A 88 -35.67 -27.19 -20.62
N PRO A 89 -35.85 -28.43 -21.11
CA PRO A 89 -36.86 -28.76 -22.12
C PRO A 89 -38.29 -28.57 -21.64
#